data_AF-A0ABD5B1C9-F1
#
_entry.id   AF-A0ABD5B1C9-F1
#
_cell.length_a   1.000
_cell.length_b   1.000
_cell.length_c   1.000
_cell.angle_alpha   90.00
_cell.angle_beta   90.00
_cell.angle_gamma   90.00
#
_symmetry.space_group_name_H-M   'P 1'
#
loop_
_entity.id
_entity.type
_entity.pdbx_description
1 polymer ?
#
loop_
_entity_poly.entity_id
_entity_poly.type
_entity_poly.pdbx_seq_one_letter_code
_entity_poly.pdbx_strand_id
1 'polypeptide(L)'
;TALTQLNNSRVLPVRLDGATKEFFAWGFRVGFLTFGLSNDTTKEVLEAKMKGLIRSNISSGASPTQAAVQHALKNKANFDQEIQENIDTMKERYEVTKEIVYQDAFKSLWQPYDFNSGYFMALKVNGVDPEQLRLHLI
;
A
#
# COMPACT_ATOMS: atom_id res chain seq x y z
N THR A 1 -0.05 20.01 0.86
CA THR A 1 -0.44 18.64 0.46
C THR A 1 -1.59 18.18 1.34
N ALA A 2 -2.23 17.03 1.06
CA ALA A 2 -3.26 16.48 1.96
C ALA A 2 -2.77 16.38 3.43
N LEU A 3 -1.47 16.11 3.62
CA LEU A 3 -0.84 16.03 4.94
C LEU A 3 -0.79 17.35 5.70
N THR A 4 -0.75 18.50 5.01
CA THR A 4 -0.68 19.82 5.65
C THR A 4 -2.03 20.53 5.72
N GLN A 5 -3.09 19.91 5.16
CA GLN A 5 -4.46 20.44 5.20
C GLN A 5 -5.20 20.09 6.50
N LEU A 6 -4.72 19.09 7.25
CA LEU A 6 -5.30 18.75 8.54
C LEU A 6 -4.88 19.79 9.60
N ASN A 7 -5.79 20.69 9.95
CA ASN A 7 -5.57 21.70 10.99
C ASN A 7 -6.11 21.22 12.35
N ASN A 8 -5.43 20.26 12.97
CA ASN A 8 -5.78 19.76 14.31
C ASN A 8 -4.53 19.63 15.19
N SER A 9 -4.49 20.38 16.29
CA SER A 9 -3.35 20.44 17.22
C SER A 9 -3.07 19.13 17.98
N ARG A 10 -3.99 18.17 17.95
CA ARG A 10 -3.84 16.86 18.60
C ARG A 10 -3.49 15.74 17.62
N VAL A 11 -3.26 16.06 16.35
CA VAL A 11 -2.96 15.07 15.32
C VAL A 11 -1.70 15.47 14.56
N LEU A 12 -0.77 14.53 14.41
CA LEU A 12 0.40 14.65 13.55
C LEU A 12 0.23 13.73 12.33
N PRO A 13 -0.06 14.27 11.14
CA PRO A 13 -0.15 13.47 9.92
C PRO A 13 1.22 12.91 9.54
N VAL A 14 1.29 11.60 9.33
CA VAL A 14 2.48 10.90 8.84
C VAL A 14 2.05 10.04 7.66
N ARG A 15 2.64 10.27 6.49
CA ARG A 15 2.46 9.39 5.32
C ARG A 15 3.54 8.33 5.30
N LEU A 16 3.12 7.09 5.11
CA LEU A 16 3.97 5.95 4.81
C LEU A 16 3.58 5.43 3.42
N ASP A 17 4.50 5.53 2.48
CA ASP A 17 4.33 5.11 1.09
C ASP A 17 5.64 4.51 0.54
N GLY A 18 5.61 3.96 -0.67
CA GLY A 18 6.83 3.36 -1.21
C GLY A 18 6.64 2.43 -2.40
N ALA A 19 7.78 2.04 -2.96
CA ALA A 19 7.88 1.22 -4.18
C ALA A 19 7.30 -0.21 -4.02
N THR A 20 7.06 -0.66 -2.78
CA THR A 20 6.66 -2.05 -2.47
C THR A 20 5.49 -2.54 -3.32
N LYS A 21 4.43 -1.73 -3.46
CA LYS A 21 3.23 -2.09 -4.25
C LYS A 21 3.03 -1.14 -5.43
N GLU A 22 3.33 0.15 -5.23
CA GLU A 22 3.20 1.15 -6.29
C GLU A 22 4.07 0.82 -7.50
N PHE A 23 5.26 0.24 -7.27
CA PHE A 23 6.21 -0.14 -8.32
C PHE A 23 6.34 -1.66 -8.48
N PHE A 24 5.43 -2.47 -7.91
CA PHE A 24 5.49 -3.93 -7.92
C PHE A 24 6.86 -4.50 -7.44
N ALA A 25 7.50 -3.81 -6.49
CA ALA A 25 8.87 -4.10 -6.04
C ALA A 25 8.94 -4.55 -4.56
N TRP A 26 8.21 -5.60 -4.20
CA TRP A 26 8.02 -6.00 -2.79
C TRP A 26 9.31 -6.25 -2.01
N GLY A 27 10.26 -6.94 -2.65
CA GLY A 27 11.55 -7.31 -2.08
C GLY A 27 12.58 -6.18 -2.04
N PHE A 28 12.30 -5.02 -2.66
CA PHE A 28 13.28 -3.94 -2.76
C PHE A 28 13.46 -3.18 -1.44
N ARG A 29 12.46 -3.24 -0.57
CA ARG A 29 12.46 -2.63 0.76
C ARG A 29 12.74 -1.11 0.72
N VAL A 30 12.16 -0.43 -0.27
CA VAL A 30 12.24 1.04 -0.42
C VAL A 30 10.88 1.65 -0.07
N GLY A 31 10.88 2.53 0.92
CA GLY A 31 9.71 3.29 1.35
C GLY A 31 10.12 4.65 1.90
N PHE A 32 9.12 5.50 2.11
CA PHE A 32 9.27 6.88 2.52
C PHE A 32 8.38 7.16 3.73
N LEU A 33 8.83 8.09 4.57
CA LEU A 33 8.08 8.60 5.71
C LEU A 33 8.05 10.12 5.59
N THR A 34 6.85 10.70 5.51
CA THR A 34 6.67 12.16 5.36
C THR A 34 5.79 12.71 6.47
N PHE A 35 6.30 13.71 7.20
CA PHE A 35 5.54 14.42 8.24
C PHE A 35 4.78 15.61 7.65
N GLY A 36 3.48 15.71 7.93
CA GLY A 36 2.62 16.84 7.56
C GLY A 36 2.80 18.04 8.48
N LEU A 37 3.97 18.67 8.44
CA LEU A 37 4.34 19.78 9.33
C LEU A 37 4.52 21.08 8.57
N SER A 38 4.12 22.20 9.18
CA SER A 38 4.38 23.55 8.67
C SER A 38 5.60 24.20 9.33
N ASN A 39 5.89 23.89 10.59
CA ASN A 39 7.00 24.49 11.35
C ASN A 39 8.35 23.84 11.02
N ASP A 40 9.32 24.64 10.56
CA ASP A 40 10.62 24.14 10.08
C ASP A 40 11.48 23.54 11.19
N THR A 41 11.53 24.16 12.37
CA THR A 41 12.25 23.61 13.54
C THR A 41 11.75 22.20 13.88
N THR A 42 10.44 21.98 13.84
CA THR A 42 9.86 20.67 14.12
C THR A 42 10.24 19.65 13.04
N LYS A 43 10.26 20.06 11.76
CA LYS A 43 10.72 19.20 10.66
C LYS A 43 12.16 18.74 10.89
N GLU A 44 13.07 19.68 11.18
CA GLU A 44 14.48 19.41 11.43
C GLU A 44 14.69 18.48 12.63
N VAL A 45 13.98 18.72 13.74
CA VAL A 45 14.07 17.89 14.95
C VAL A 45 13.56 16.47 14.68
N LEU A 46 12.44 16.31 13.98
CA LEU A 46 11.92 14.98 13.65
C LEU A 46 12.82 14.26 12.65
N GLU A 47 13.37 14.95 11.65
CA GLU A 47 14.33 14.37 10.72
C GLU A 47 15.58 13.87 11.46
N ALA A 48 16.15 14.69 12.36
CA ALA A 48 17.31 14.31 13.15
C ALA A 48 17.03 13.08 14.03
N LYS A 49 15.86 13.04 14.69
CA LYS A 49 15.43 11.88 15.49
C LYS A 49 15.24 10.64 14.63
N MET A 50 14.62 10.75 13.46
CA MET A 50 14.42 9.63 12.54
C MET A 50 15.75 9.09 12.00
N LYS A 51 16.70 9.97 11.65
CA LYS A 51 18.07 9.58 11.28
C LYS A 51 18.76 8.81 12.41
N GLY A 52 18.60 9.29 13.66
CA GLY A 52 19.09 8.59 14.86
C GLY A 52 18.48 7.19 15.01
N LEU A 53 17.15 7.07 14.92
CA LEU A 53 16.44 5.79 15.02
C LEU A 53 16.85 4.80 13.93
N ILE A 54 16.94 5.25 12.67
CA ILE A 54 17.40 4.43 11.55
C ILE A 54 18.83 3.94 11.82
N ARG A 55 19.71 4.85 12.24
CA ARG A 55 21.12 4.53 12.53
C ARG A 55 21.25 3.50 13.64
N SER A 56 20.47 3.63 14.73
CA SER A 56 20.53 2.72 15.88
C SER A 56 19.79 1.39 15.66
N ASN A 57 19.02 1.24 14.58
CA ASN A 57 18.24 0.03 14.31
C ASN A 57 18.81 -0.80 13.16
N ILE A 58 18.89 -0.21 11.96
CA ILE A 58 19.37 -0.90 10.75
C ILE A 58 20.59 -0.23 10.12
N SER A 59 21.13 0.81 10.75
CA SER A 59 22.13 1.72 10.19
C SER A 59 21.62 2.54 8.98
N SER A 60 21.31 1.87 7.87
CA SER A 60 20.89 2.47 6.60
C SER A 60 20.13 1.45 5.74
N GLY A 61 19.35 1.93 4.78
CA GLY A 61 18.65 1.07 3.81
C GLY A 61 19.57 0.48 2.71
N ALA A 62 19.02 -0.38 1.87
CA ALA A 62 19.73 -1.03 0.78
C ALA A 62 20.00 -0.06 -0.40
N SER A 63 21.26 0.35 -0.58
CA SER A 63 21.65 1.30 -1.63
C SER A 63 21.31 0.84 -3.07
N PRO A 64 21.50 -0.43 -3.47
CA PRO A 64 21.19 -0.85 -4.85
C PRO A 64 19.73 -0.67 -5.22
N THR A 65 18.80 -1.03 -4.32
CA THR A 65 17.37 -0.93 -4.59
C THR A 65 16.88 0.51 -4.50
N GLN A 66 17.46 1.34 -3.63
CA GLN A 66 17.22 2.78 -3.63
C GLN A 66 17.66 3.43 -4.95
N ALA A 67 18.83 3.04 -5.48
CA ALA A 67 19.33 3.52 -6.76
C ALA A 67 18.44 3.06 -7.93
N ALA A 68 17.96 1.81 -7.91
CA ALA A 68 17.03 1.29 -8.91
C ALA A 68 15.70 2.09 -8.92
N VAL A 69 15.11 2.35 -7.75
CA VAL A 69 13.90 3.19 -7.62
C VAL A 69 14.17 4.61 -8.11
N GLN A 70 15.32 5.20 -7.75
CA GLN A 70 15.71 6.52 -8.25
C GLN A 70 15.86 6.54 -9.78
N HIS A 71 16.43 5.49 -10.36
CA HIS A 71 16.60 5.36 -11.81
C HIS A 71 15.24 5.26 -12.53
N ALA A 72 14.32 4.44 -12.01
CA ALA A 72 12.96 4.32 -12.54
C ALA A 72 12.21 5.68 -12.48
N LEU A 73 12.32 6.41 -11.37
CA LEU A 73 11.72 7.74 -11.21
C LEU A 73 12.28 8.78 -12.21
N LYS A 74 13.55 8.66 -12.61
CA LYS A 74 14.18 9.56 -13.60
C LYS A 74 13.88 9.17 -15.04
N ASN A 75 13.67 7.89 -15.32
CA ASN A 75 13.47 7.34 -16.68
C ASN A 75 12.03 6.84 -16.85
N LYS A 76 11.08 7.75 -16.65
CA LYS A 76 9.67 7.45 -16.39
C LYS A 76 8.89 6.84 -17.56
N ALA A 77 9.23 7.15 -18.81
CA ALA A 77 8.34 6.89 -19.96
C ALA A 77 7.95 5.40 -20.12
N ASN A 78 8.93 4.51 -20.18
CA ASN A 78 8.65 3.07 -20.31
C ASN A 78 8.17 2.47 -18.98
N PHE A 79 8.72 2.94 -17.86
CA PHE A 79 8.39 2.44 -16.54
C PHE A 79 6.92 2.70 -16.16
N ASP A 80 6.41 3.91 -16.39
CA ASP A 80 5.01 4.25 -16.10
C ASP A 80 4.03 3.42 -16.93
N GLN A 81 4.39 3.11 -18.19
CA GLN A 81 3.58 2.25 -19.04
C GLN A 81 3.52 0.82 -18.47
N GLU A 82 4.66 0.21 -18.14
CA GLU A 82 4.72 -1.13 -17.54
C GLU A 82 3.93 -1.21 -16.21
N ILE A 83 4.00 -0.16 -15.39
CA ILE A 83 3.22 -0.06 -14.15
C ILE A 83 1.73 0.02 -14.45
N GLN A 84 1.33 0.82 -15.44
CA GLN A 84 -0.08 0.98 -15.81
C GLN A 84 -0.66 -0.33 -16.35
N GLU A 85 0.07 -1.06 -17.21
CA GLU A 85 -0.36 -2.37 -17.73
C GLU A 85 -0.62 -3.39 -16.60
N ASN A 86 0.21 -3.38 -15.56
CA ASN A 86 0.00 -4.21 -14.37
C ASN A 86 -1.22 -3.75 -13.55
N ILE A 87 -1.45 -2.45 -13.43
CA ILE A 87 -2.65 -1.89 -12.77
C ILE A 87 -3.92 -2.26 -13.53
N ASP A 88 -3.91 -2.17 -14.85
CA ASP A 88 -5.05 -2.51 -15.71
C ASP A 88 -5.39 -4.00 -15.59
N THR A 89 -4.37 -4.87 -15.59
CA THR A 89 -4.56 -6.31 -15.32
C THR A 89 -5.25 -6.56 -13.97
N MET A 90 -4.85 -5.85 -12.91
CA MET A 90 -5.50 -5.99 -11.60
C MET A 90 -6.92 -5.44 -11.60
N LYS A 91 -7.18 -4.38 -12.34
CA LYS A 91 -8.51 -3.77 -12.48
C LYS A 91 -9.47 -4.72 -13.19
N GLU A 92 -9.05 -5.35 -14.29
CA GLU A 92 -9.85 -6.37 -15.00
C GLU A 92 -10.22 -7.54 -14.07
N ARG A 93 -9.27 -8.02 -13.26
CA ARG A 93 -9.53 -9.05 -12.24
C ARG A 93 -10.54 -8.57 -11.20
N TYR A 94 -10.43 -7.32 -10.76
CA TYR A 94 -11.39 -6.71 -9.83
C TYR A 94 -12.80 -6.66 -10.42
N GLU A 95 -12.94 -6.26 -11.69
CA GLU A 95 -14.24 -6.16 -12.37
C GLU A 95 -14.93 -7.53 -12.44
N VAL A 96 -14.21 -8.58 -12.86
CA VAL A 96 -14.72 -9.96 -12.85
C VAL A 96 -15.05 -10.44 -11.44
N THR A 97 -14.19 -10.16 -10.46
CA THR A 97 -14.43 -10.53 -9.05
C THR A 97 -15.70 -9.88 -8.53
N LYS A 98 -15.92 -8.60 -8.86
CA LYS A 98 -17.10 -7.84 -8.43
C LYS A 98 -18.37 -8.33 -9.10
N GLU A 99 -18.32 -8.72 -10.38
CA GLU A 99 -19.45 -9.35 -11.05
C GLU A 99 -19.87 -10.65 -10.35
N ILE A 100 -18.91 -11.55 -10.08
CA ILE A 100 -19.18 -12.89 -9.53
C ILE A 100 -19.64 -12.82 -8.08
N VAL A 101 -18.91 -12.10 -7.23
CA VAL A 101 -19.09 -12.13 -5.78
C VAL A 101 -20.47 -11.64 -5.34
N TYR A 102 -21.12 -10.78 -6.13
CA TYR A 102 -22.43 -10.21 -5.85
C TYR A 102 -23.60 -10.95 -6.55
N GLN A 103 -23.36 -12.05 -7.27
CA GLN A 103 -24.43 -12.81 -7.91
C GLN A 103 -25.40 -13.41 -6.90
N ASP A 104 -26.69 -13.44 -7.27
CA ASP A 104 -27.77 -13.98 -6.42
C ASP A 104 -27.55 -15.44 -6.02
N ALA A 105 -26.89 -16.23 -6.87
CA ALA A 105 -26.56 -17.63 -6.63
C ALA A 105 -25.69 -17.84 -5.37
N PHE A 106 -24.94 -16.82 -4.93
CA PHE A 106 -24.03 -16.93 -3.79
C PHE A 106 -24.52 -16.19 -2.53
N LYS A 107 -25.68 -15.50 -2.59
CA LYS A 107 -26.23 -14.71 -1.47
C LYS A 107 -26.41 -15.51 -0.17
N SER A 108 -26.70 -16.81 -0.26
CA SER A 108 -26.82 -17.67 0.92
C SER A 108 -25.46 -18.08 1.50
N LEU A 109 -24.41 -18.09 0.68
CA LEU A 109 -23.09 -18.62 1.05
C LEU A 109 -22.22 -17.59 1.77
N TRP A 110 -22.28 -16.32 1.37
CA TRP A 110 -21.48 -15.26 1.97
C TRP A 110 -22.08 -13.87 1.85
N GLN A 111 -21.56 -12.95 2.66
CA GLN A 111 -21.74 -11.51 2.52
C GLN A 111 -20.37 -10.85 2.17
N PRO A 112 -20.25 -10.16 1.03
CA PRO A 112 -19.04 -9.40 0.70
C PRO A 112 -18.89 -8.17 1.59
N TYR A 113 -17.65 -7.86 1.99
CA TYR A 113 -17.31 -6.52 2.46
C TYR A 113 -17.07 -5.62 1.24
N ASP A 114 -17.53 -4.37 1.28
CA ASP A 114 -17.37 -3.45 0.15
C ASP A 114 -15.89 -3.28 -0.24
N PHE A 115 -15.62 -3.42 -1.53
CA PHE A 115 -14.28 -3.31 -2.10
C PHE A 115 -14.30 -2.59 -3.44
N ASN A 116 -13.22 -1.84 -3.71
CA ASN A 116 -13.08 -1.02 -4.91
C ASN A 116 -11.61 -0.74 -5.32
N SER A 117 -10.62 -1.26 -4.59
CA SER A 117 -9.22 -0.92 -4.79
C SER A 117 -8.28 -1.91 -4.11
N GLY A 118 -6.99 -1.82 -4.43
CA GLY A 118 -5.96 -2.66 -3.83
C GLY A 118 -5.95 -4.08 -4.41
N TYR A 119 -5.46 -5.04 -3.61
CA TYR A 119 -5.25 -6.42 -4.06
C TYR A 119 -6.30 -7.41 -3.55
N PHE A 120 -7.05 -7.03 -2.52
CA PHE A 120 -7.83 -7.98 -1.75
C PHE A 120 -9.27 -7.52 -1.61
N MET A 121 -10.13 -8.51 -1.51
CA MET A 121 -11.48 -8.39 -1.01
C MET A 121 -11.69 -9.47 0.06
N ALA A 122 -12.73 -9.33 0.87
CA ALA A 122 -13.03 -10.29 1.91
C ALA A 122 -14.50 -10.68 1.89
N LEU A 123 -14.76 -11.94 2.24
CA LEU A 123 -16.09 -12.51 2.37
C LEU A 123 -16.33 -12.88 3.83
N LYS A 124 -17.48 -12.47 4.36
CA LYS A 124 -18.03 -13.06 5.57
C LYS A 124 -18.82 -14.31 5.17
N VAL A 125 -18.21 -15.48 5.36
CA VAL A 125 -18.83 -16.77 5.03
C VAL A 125 -19.92 -17.14 6.04
N ASN A 126 -21.00 -17.74 5.56
CA ASN A 126 -22.16 -18.09 6.37
C ASN A 126 -22.14 -19.55 6.78
N GLY A 127 -22.51 -19.84 8.04
CA GLY A 127 -22.79 -21.21 8.51
C GLY A 127 -21.58 -22.13 8.67
N VAL A 128 -20.36 -21.66 8.40
CA VAL A 128 -19.13 -22.46 8.51
C VAL A 128 -18.02 -21.66 9.20
N ASP A 129 -17.10 -22.38 9.85
CA ASP A 129 -15.87 -21.80 10.39
C ASP A 129 -14.88 -21.49 9.24
N PRO A 130 -14.35 -20.25 9.14
CA PRO A 130 -13.44 -19.88 8.06
C PRO A 130 -12.15 -20.71 7.99
N GLU A 131 -11.61 -21.17 9.12
CA GLU A 131 -10.39 -21.97 9.14
C GLU A 131 -10.65 -23.39 8.65
N GLN A 132 -11.77 -24.00 9.05
CA GLN A 132 -12.19 -25.30 8.51
C GLN A 132 -12.46 -25.22 7.00
N LEU A 133 -13.11 -24.16 6.53
CA LEU A 133 -13.31 -23.93 5.09
C LEU A 133 -11.97 -23.81 4.34
N ARG A 134 -11.02 -23.04 4.88
CA ARG A 134 -9.68 -22.87 4.29
C ARG A 134 -8.94 -24.20 4.17
N LEU A 135 -8.95 -25.01 5.23
CA LEU A 135 -8.30 -26.33 5.25
C LEU A 135 -8.95 -27.33 4.29
N HIS A 136 -10.25 -27.18 4.00
CA HIS A 136 -10.93 -28.04 3.04
C HIS A 136 -10.64 -27.68 1.57
N LEU A 137 -10.35 -26.40 1.29
CA LEU A 137 -10.08 -25.90 -0.07
C LEU A 137 -8.63 -26.11 -0.56
N ILE A 138 -7.70 -26.40 0.35
CA ILE A 138 -6.25 -26.57 0.08
C ILE A 138 -5.88 -28.04 0.26
#